data_AF-A0A2V9Q6F4-F1
#
_entry.id   AF-A0A2V9Q6F4-F1
#
_cell.length_a   1.000
_cell.length_b   1.000
_cell.length_c   1.000
_cell.angle_alpha   90.00
_cell.angle_beta   90.00
_cell.angle_gamma   90.00
#
_symmetry.space_group_name_H-M   'P 1'
#
loop_
_entity.id
_entity.type
_entity.pdbx_description
1 polymer ?
#
loop_
_entity_poly.entity_id
_entity_poly.type
_entity_poly.pdbx_seq_one_letter_code
_entity_poly.pdbx_strand_id
1 'polypeptide(L)' 'MKRYPVRQRSTISPRRPFSIADCMFEAFTVEHSLIAPAVGYRITRGAVSVFYVPDLVKIHQRHEAM' A
#
# COMPACT_ATOMS: atom_id res chain seq x y z
N MET A 1 -20.40 -0.35 7.01
CA MET A 1 -20.15 -1.59 6.24
C MET A 1 -21.36 -2.51 6.08
N LYS A 2 -22.38 -2.50 6.96
CA LYS A 2 -23.57 -3.37 6.80
C LYS A 2 -24.35 -3.17 5.48
N ARG A 3 -24.33 -1.94 4.93
CA ARG A 3 -24.99 -1.58 3.66
C ARG A 3 -24.19 -1.98 2.40
N TYR A 4 -22.87 -2.16 2.54
CA TYR A 4 -21.95 -2.54 1.44
C TYR A 4 -20.88 -3.48 2.01
N PRO A 5 -21.21 -4.78 2.16
CA PRO A 5 -20.29 -5.74 2.74
C PRO A 5 -19.15 -6.06 1.77
N VAL A 6 -17.92 -5.91 2.25
CA VAL A 6 -16.74 -6.42 1.55
C VAL A 6 -16.59 -7.89 1.92
N ARG A 7 -16.89 -8.80 0.98
CA ARG A 7 -16.92 -10.25 1.25
C ARG A 7 -15.54 -10.84 1.54
N GLN A 8 -14.52 -10.36 0.86
CA GLN A 8 -13.13 -10.78 1.05
C GLN A 8 -12.34 -9.60 1.62
N ARG A 9 -12.08 -9.69 2.93
CA ARG A 9 -11.35 -8.67 3.67
C ARG A 9 -10.09 -9.28 4.27
N SER A 10 -8.98 -8.59 4.09
CA SER A 10 -7.71 -8.92 4.72
C SER A 10 -7.17 -7.68 5.42
N THR A 11 -6.53 -7.87 6.57
CA THR A 11 -5.79 -6.80 7.25
C THR A 11 -4.35 -6.86 6.75
N ILE A 12 -3.84 -5.72 6.28
CA ILE A 12 -2.47 -5.58 5.80
C ILE A 12 -1.64 -4.88 6.88
N SER A 13 -0.39 -5.32 7.03
CA SER A 13 0.59 -4.68 7.91
C SER A 13 1.68 -4.02 7.06
N PRO A 14 2.16 -2.81 7.43
CA PRO A 14 3.31 -2.20 6.77
C PRO A 14 4.51 -3.15 6.77
N ARG A 15 5.31 -3.09 5.70
CA ARG A 15 6.55 -3.86 5.48
C ARG A 15 6.37 -5.39 5.49
N ARG A 16 5.12 -5.87 5.38
CA ARG A 16 4.81 -7.30 5.24
C ARG A 16 4.29 -7.58 3.83
N PRO A 17 5.10 -8.23 2.97
CA PRO A 17 4.67 -8.56 1.62
C PRO A 17 3.48 -9.54 1.59
N PHE A 18 2.61 -9.37 0.61
CA PHE A 18 1.51 -10.28 0.31
C PHE A 18 1.23 -10.29 -1.20
N SER A 19 0.59 -11.34 -1.69
CA SER A 19 0.32 -11.48 -3.12
C SER A 19 -1.16 -11.28 -3.44
N ILE A 20 -1.43 -10.59 -4.54
CA ILE A 20 -2.74 -10.61 -5.21
C ILE A 20 -2.46 -11.05 -6.64
N ALA A 21 -3.05 -12.18 -7.04
CA ALA A 21 -2.71 -12.86 -8.29
C ALA A 21 -1.19 -13.08 -8.42
N ASP A 22 -0.57 -12.62 -9.48
CA ASP A 22 0.86 -12.73 -9.79
C ASP A 22 1.67 -11.47 -9.45
N CYS A 23 1.10 -10.57 -8.67
CA CYS A 23 1.74 -9.34 -8.19
C CYS A 23 2.07 -9.43 -6.70
N MET A 24 3.28 -9.04 -6.34
CA MET A 24 3.70 -8.86 -4.95
C MET A 24 3.41 -7.43 -4.50
N PHE A 25 2.76 -7.29 -3.36
CA PHE A 25 2.43 -6.02 -2.73
C PHE A 25 3.17 -5.89 -1.41
N GLU A 26 3.78 -4.74 -1.17
CA GLU A 26 4.31 -4.36 0.13
C GLU A 26 3.79 -2.98 0.51
N ALA A 27 3.06 -2.89 1.62
CA ALA A 27 2.58 -1.62 2.14
C ALA A 27 3.69 -0.87 2.87
N PHE A 28 3.79 0.44 2.71
CA PHE A 28 4.68 1.30 3.48
C PHE A 28 3.91 2.52 3.99
N THR A 29 4.28 3.01 5.17
CA THR A 29 3.63 4.17 5.79
C THR A 29 3.87 5.42 4.95
N VAL A 30 2.85 6.25 4.79
CA VAL A 30 2.96 7.55 4.14
C VAL A 30 2.38 8.64 5.03
N GLU A 31 2.88 9.86 4.86
CA GLU A 31 2.26 11.03 5.47
C GLU A 31 1.06 11.46 4.61
N HIS A 32 -0.11 11.41 5.23
CA HIS A 32 -1.40 11.77 4.65
C HIS A 32 -2.20 12.55 5.71
N SER A 33 -3.49 12.77 5.47
CA SER A 33 -4.46 13.31 6.43
C SER A 33 -4.23 12.81 7.86
N LEU A 34 -4.28 13.75 8.82
CA LEU A 34 -4.18 13.48 10.27
C LEU A 34 -5.29 12.56 10.80
N ILE A 35 -6.39 12.42 10.05
CA ILE A 35 -7.62 11.74 10.51
C ILE A 35 -7.55 10.23 10.29
N ALA A 36 -6.79 9.76 9.30
CA ALA A 36 -6.75 8.35 8.96
C ALA A 36 -5.36 7.90 8.50
N PRO A 37 -4.84 6.79 9.03
CA PRO A 37 -3.60 6.22 8.54
C PRO A 37 -3.74 5.81 7.07
N ALA A 38 -2.78 6.20 6.26
CA ALA A 38 -2.67 5.80 4.87
C ALA A 38 -1.38 5.02 4.63
N VAL A 39 -1.40 4.17 3.62
CA VAL A 39 -0.23 3.43 3.16
C VAL A 39 -0.05 3.64 1.67
N GLY A 40 1.20 3.70 1.23
CA GLY A 40 1.58 3.44 -0.15
C GLY A 40 1.81 1.94 -0.36
N TYR A 41 1.82 1.51 -1.61
CA TYR A 41 2.14 0.15 -2.01
C TYR A 41 3.29 0.15 -3.01
N ARG A 42 4.31 -0.65 -2.74
CA ARG A 42 5.23 -1.14 -3.77
C ARG A 42 4.60 -2.38 -4.38
N ILE A 43 4.39 -2.35 -5.69
CA ILE A 43 3.77 -3.43 -6.46
C ILE A 43 4.82 -3.95 -7.43
N THR A 44 5.20 -5.21 -7.30
CA THR A 44 6.24 -5.83 -8.13
C THR A 44 5.65 -7.01 -8.91
N ARG A 45 6.00 -7.08 -10.19
CA ARG A 45 5.71 -8.22 -11.07
C ARG A 45 6.93 -8.51 -11.93
N GLY A 46 7.55 -9.67 -11.71
CA GLY A 46 8.83 -10.00 -12.34
C GLY A 46 9.90 -8.96 -12.00
N ALA A 47 10.50 -8.35 -13.04
CA ALA A 47 11.54 -7.33 -12.89
C ALA A 47 11.02 -5.89 -12.80
N VAL A 48 9.69 -5.67 -12.84
CA VAL A 48 9.08 -4.34 -12.84
C VAL A 48 8.47 -4.02 -11.49
N SER A 49 8.71 -2.81 -11.00
CA SER A 49 8.11 -2.28 -9.77
C SER A 49 7.40 -0.95 -10.03
N VAL A 50 6.22 -0.79 -9.46
CA VAL A 50 5.40 0.43 -9.49
C VAL A 50 5.05 0.83 -8.06
N PHE A 51 5.09 2.14 -7.79
CA PHE A 51 4.64 2.70 -6.53
C PHE A 51 3.27 3.32 -6.71
N TYR A 52 2.29 2.80 -5.98
CA TYR A 52 0.95 3.39 -5.89
C TYR A 52 0.77 4.00 -4.51
N VAL A 53 0.42 5.28 -4.46
CA VAL A 53 0.21 5.99 -3.19
C VAL A 53 -1.06 6.85 -3.33
N PRO A 54 -1.95 6.88 -2.33
CA PRO A 54 -3.07 7.82 -2.31
C PRO A 54 -2.58 9.28 -2.30
N ASP A 55 -3.49 10.23 -2.51
CA ASP A 55 -3.23 11.68 -2.58
C ASP A 55 -2.18 12.17 -1.56
N LEU A 56 -0.93 12.31 -2.02
CA LEU A 56 0.23 12.50 -1.16
C LEU A 56 0.34 13.94 -0.65
N VAL A 57 0.56 14.09 0.66
CA VAL A 57 1.13 15.33 1.20
C VAL A 57 2.65 15.31 1.03
N LYS A 58 3.35 14.18 1.33
CA LYS A 58 4.81 14.03 1.17
C LYS A 58 5.28 12.56 1.31
N ILE A 59 6.33 12.17 0.59
CA ILE A 59 7.05 10.89 0.81
C ILE A 59 8.33 11.18 1.60
N HIS A 60 8.44 10.64 2.82
CA HIS A 60 9.68 10.63 3.59
C HIS A 60 10.48 9.36 3.22
N GLN A 61 11.80 9.47 3.05
CA GLN A 61 12.73 8.38 2.67
C GLN A 61 12.58 7.82 1.22
N ARG A 62 12.56 8.72 0.22
CA ARG A 62 12.55 8.35 -1.22
C ARG A 62 13.63 7.31 -1.62
N HIS A 63 14.75 7.24 -0.91
CA HIS A 63 15.88 6.35 -1.23
C HIS A 63 15.66 4.89 -0.81
N GLU A 64 14.82 4.60 0.20
CA GLU A 64 14.46 3.22 0.58
C GLU A 64 13.25 2.69 -0.20
N ALA A 65 12.53 3.60 -0.86
CA ALA A 65 11.41 3.25 -1.72
C ALA A 65 11.89 2.76 -3.09
N MET A 66 12.97 3.31 -3.66
CA MET A 66 13.46 2.94 -5.00
C MET A 66 14.16 1.58 -5.07
#